data_AF-A0A7S1XHP0-F1
#
_entry.id   AF-A0A7S1XHP0-F1
#
_cell.length_a   1.000
_cell.length_b   1.000
_cell.length_c   1.000
_cell.angle_alpha   90.00
_cell.angle_beta   90.00
_cell.angle_gamma   90.00
#
_symmetry.space_group_name_H-M   'P 1'
#
loop_
_entity.id
_entity.type
_entity.pdbx_description
1 polymer ?
#
loop_
_entity_poly.entity_id
_entity_poly.type
_entity_poly.pdbx_seq_one_letter_code
_entity_poly.pdbx_strand_id
1 'polypeptide(L)'
;AARGAFLGLSSASTRGDLVRAVLEGVALNLCAAREQLEFSINVQEELRGAASTMRLVGGGGRSALWCQLLSDALGVTLLVPHDPQAVTALGCAQLTWEALGSFSGKDVEQHPERV
;
A
#
# COMPACT_ATOMS: atom_id res chain seq x y z
N ALA A 1 16.33 -6.44 22.13
CA ALA A 1 15.03 -5.82 21.83
C ALA A 1 15.25 -4.67 20.85
N ALA A 2 14.43 -4.53 19.81
CA ALA A 2 14.53 -3.42 18.86
C ALA A 2 14.02 -2.11 19.48
N ARG A 3 14.57 -0.98 19.01
CA ARG A 3 14.17 0.40 19.38
C ARG A 3 14.19 1.28 18.13
N GLY A 4 13.33 2.29 18.08
CA GLY A 4 13.34 3.27 17.00
C GLY A 4 14.57 4.18 17.09
N ALA A 5 15.16 4.50 15.94
CA ALA A 5 16.30 5.40 15.85
C ALA A 5 16.28 6.17 14.51
N PHE A 6 16.80 7.39 14.53
CA PHE A 6 17.18 8.13 13.32
C PHE A 6 18.69 8.02 13.15
N LEU A 7 19.14 7.75 11.93
CA LEU A 7 20.55 7.64 11.57
C LEU A 7 20.91 8.77 10.59
N GLY A 8 22.16 9.23 10.61
CA GLY A 8 22.66 10.23 9.66
C GLY A 8 22.21 11.67 9.91
N LEU A 9 21.79 12.02 11.13
CA LEU A 9 21.42 13.40 11.47
C LEU A 9 22.62 14.35 11.46
N SER A 10 22.39 15.59 11.02
CA SER A 10 23.36 16.68 11.08
C SER A 10 22.69 17.98 11.51
N SER A 11 23.47 19.04 11.73
CA SER A 11 22.93 20.38 12.04
C SER A 11 22.10 20.97 10.89
N ALA A 12 22.20 20.43 9.68
CA ALA A 12 21.39 20.84 8.53
C ALA A 12 20.03 20.10 8.45
N SER A 13 19.85 19.02 9.22
CA SER A 13 18.61 18.24 9.19
C SER A 13 17.42 19.06 9.68
N THR A 14 16.34 19.05 8.90
CA THR A 14 15.10 19.76 9.18
C THR A 14 14.01 18.83 9.70
N ARG A 15 12.92 19.41 10.22
CA ARG A 15 11.70 18.65 10.54
C ARG A 15 11.15 17.90 9.32
N GLY A 16 11.28 18.48 8.12
CA GLY A 16 10.85 17.85 6.88
C GLY A 16 11.63 16.56 6.60
N ASP A 17 12.94 16.59 6.81
CA ASP A 17 13.81 15.42 6.63
C ASP A 17 13.47 14.30 7.60
N LEU A 18 13.15 14.64 8.86
CA LEU A 18 12.70 13.66 9.84
C LEU A 18 11.36 13.01 9.46
N VAL A 19 10.39 13.80 8.99
CA VAL A 19 9.10 13.27 8.52
C VAL A 19 9.32 12.37 7.29
N ARG A 20 10.14 12.81 6.34
CA ARG A 20 10.48 12.02 5.15
C ARG A 20 11.19 10.72 5.51
N ALA A 21 12.15 10.75 6.43
CA ALA A 21 12.84 9.56 6.92
C ALA A 21 11.89 8.53 7.56
N VAL A 22 10.84 8.98 8.26
CA VAL A 22 9.78 8.07 8.77
C VAL A 22 9.01 7.42 7.63
N LEU A 23 8.57 8.20 6.63
CA LEU A 23 7.83 7.68 5.48
C LEU A 23 8.68 6.70 4.66
N GLU A 24 9.93 7.07 4.34
CA GLU A 24 10.87 6.21 3.63
C GLU A 24 11.19 4.94 4.43
N GLY A 25 11.32 5.03 5.76
CA GLY A 25 11.51 3.86 6.61
C GLY A 25 10.36 2.85 6.51
N VAL A 26 9.11 3.32 6.45
CA VAL A 26 7.94 2.46 6.21
C VAL A 26 8.00 1.85 4.80
N ALA A 27 8.31 2.65 3.78
CA ALA A 27 8.40 2.16 2.41
C ALA A 27 9.50 1.09 2.24
N LEU A 28 10.69 1.31 2.80
CA LEU A 28 11.79 0.34 2.78
C LEU A 28 11.43 -0.97 3.48
N ASN A 29 10.70 -0.91 4.60
CA ASN A 29 10.21 -2.11 5.27
C ASN A 29 9.20 -2.87 4.39
N LEU A 30 8.37 -2.17 3.62
CA LEU A 30 7.46 -2.79 2.66
C LEU A 30 8.20 -3.41 1.47
N CYS A 31 9.27 -2.78 0.98
CA CYS A 31 10.15 -3.39 -0.05
C CYS A 31 10.71 -4.72 0.46
N ALA A 32 11.28 -4.75 1.67
CA ALA A 32 11.82 -5.97 2.25
C ALA A 32 10.74 -7.06 2.45
N ALA A 33 9.55 -6.68 2.92
CA ALA A 33 8.44 -7.61 3.08
C ALA A 33 7.98 -8.19 1.73
N ARG A 34 7.95 -7.36 0.68
CA ARG A 34 7.62 -7.80 -0.67
C ARG A 34 8.67 -8.75 -1.23
N GLU A 35 9.95 -8.43 -1.11
CA GLU A 35 11.05 -9.31 -1.54
C GLU A 35 10.95 -10.69 -0.89
N GLN A 36 10.65 -10.72 0.41
CA GLN A 36 10.47 -11.97 1.16
C GLN A 36 9.23 -12.75 0.72
N LEU A 37 8.12 -12.06 0.42
CA LEU A 37 6.90 -12.69 -0.09
C LEU A 37 7.15 -13.30 -1.49
N GLU A 38 7.78 -12.53 -2.38
CA GLU A 38 8.12 -12.96 -3.74
C GLU A 38 9.05 -14.17 -3.72
N PHE A 39 10.03 -14.18 -2.81
CA PHE A 39 10.88 -15.34 -2.57
C PHE A 39 10.07 -16.57 -2.09
N SER A 40 9.16 -16.37 -1.15
CA SER A 40 8.39 -17.46 -0.53
C SER A 40 7.43 -18.16 -1.49
N ILE A 41 6.91 -17.45 -2.50
CA ILE A 41 5.99 -18.00 -3.50
C ILE A 41 6.68 -18.35 -4.83
N ASN A 42 8.02 -18.39 -4.86
CA ASN A 42 8.84 -18.68 -6.05
C ASN A 42 8.53 -17.80 -7.27
N VAL A 43 8.31 -16.49 -7.07
CA VAL A 43 8.14 -15.56 -8.20
C VAL A 43 9.45 -15.46 -8.96
N GLN A 44 9.46 -15.98 -10.19
CA GLN A 44 10.57 -15.81 -11.12
C GLN A 44 10.69 -14.33 -11.51
N GLU A 45 11.92 -13.85 -11.76
CA GLU A 45 12.19 -12.45 -12.14
C GLU A 45 11.32 -11.95 -13.32
N GLU A 46 11.01 -12.83 -14.27
CA GLU A 46 10.15 -12.52 -15.43
C GLU A 46 8.69 -12.22 -15.03
N LEU A 47 8.21 -12.78 -13.92
CA LEU A 47 6.90 -12.50 -13.33
C LEU A 47 6.92 -11.27 -12.40
N ARG A 48 8.09 -10.88 -11.88
CA ARG A 48 8.23 -9.67 -11.03
C ARG A 48 7.95 -8.39 -11.79
N GLY A 49 8.34 -8.33 -13.06
CA GLY A 49 7.98 -7.24 -13.98
C GLY A 49 6.48 -7.25 -14.38
N ALA A 50 5.83 -8.42 -14.33
CA ALA A 50 4.40 -8.57 -14.60
C ALA A 50 3.51 -8.29 -13.37
N ALA A 51 4.08 -8.31 -12.15
CA ALA A 51 3.44 -7.87 -10.90
C ALA A 51 3.45 -6.33 -10.77
N SER A 52 3.10 -5.63 -11.86
CA SER A 52 3.31 -4.20 -12.07
C SER A 52 2.31 -3.29 -11.35
N THR A 53 1.39 -3.87 -10.58
CA THR A 53 0.24 -3.15 -10.03
C THR A 53 -0.13 -3.65 -8.63
N MET A 54 -0.27 -2.73 -7.68
CA MET A 54 -0.73 -3.01 -6.31
C MET A 54 -1.87 -2.06 -5.94
N ARG A 55 -2.84 -2.52 -5.13
CA ARG A 55 -3.88 -1.66 -4.58
C ARG A 55 -3.48 -1.11 -3.21
N LEU A 56 -3.59 0.20 -3.03
CA LEU A 56 -3.38 0.85 -1.75
C LEU A 56 -4.72 1.26 -1.14
N VAL A 57 -5.02 0.71 0.04
CA VAL A 57 -6.23 1.00 0.82
C VAL A 57 -5.88 1.58 2.18
N GLY A 58 -6.87 2.08 2.91
CA GLY A 58 -6.71 2.73 4.20
C GLY A 58 -6.37 4.22 4.10
N GLY A 59 -6.15 4.84 5.27
CA GLY A 59 -5.95 6.30 5.38
C GLY A 59 -4.76 6.85 4.59
N GLY A 60 -3.70 6.05 4.43
CA GLY A 60 -2.52 6.43 3.66
C GLY A 60 -2.85 6.75 2.19
N GLY A 61 -3.82 6.07 1.59
CA GLY A 61 -4.21 6.29 0.19
C GLY A 61 -4.80 7.69 -0.08
N ARG A 62 -5.13 8.47 0.95
CA ARG A 62 -5.59 9.86 0.78
C ARG A 62 -4.46 10.85 0.51
N SER A 63 -3.21 10.45 0.76
CA SER A 63 -2.03 11.32 0.60
C SER A 63 -1.33 11.04 -0.73
N ALA A 64 -1.46 11.96 -1.68
CA ALA A 64 -0.79 11.84 -2.98
C ALA A 64 0.74 11.72 -2.85
N LEU A 65 1.35 12.46 -1.91
CA LEU A 65 2.79 12.37 -1.62
C LEU A 65 3.18 10.95 -1.16
N TRP A 66 2.37 10.36 -0.28
CA TRP A 66 2.64 9.01 0.22
C TRP A 66 2.46 7.96 -0.88
N CYS A 67 1.41 8.07 -1.69
CA CYS A 67 1.19 7.19 -2.83
C CYS A 67 2.37 7.24 -3.80
N GLN A 68 2.83 8.44 -4.19
CA GLN A 68 3.96 8.56 -5.10
C GLN A 68 5.24 7.97 -4.50
N LEU A 69 5.58 8.33 -3.25
CA LEU A 69 6.78 7.81 -2.59
C LEU A 69 6.77 6.28 -2.51
N LEU A 70 5.62 5.70 -2.19
CA LEU A 70 5.47 4.25 -2.08
C LEU A 70 5.53 3.57 -3.46
N SER A 71 4.93 4.17 -4.49
CA SER A 71 5.02 3.71 -5.89
C SER A 71 6.46 3.70 -6.36
N ASP A 72 7.21 4.77 -6.11
CA ASP A 72 8.61 4.90 -6.49
C ASP A 72 9.50 3.88 -5.75
N ALA A 73 9.29 3.71 -4.45
CA ALA A 73 10.09 2.79 -3.63
C ALA A 73 9.84 1.32 -3.99
N LEU A 74 8.59 0.95 -4.25
CA LEU A 74 8.22 -0.41 -4.62
C LEU A 74 8.44 -0.69 -6.11
N GLY A 75 8.56 0.34 -6.97
CA GLY A 75 8.65 0.16 -8.41
C GLY A 75 7.38 -0.46 -9.01
N VAL A 76 6.19 -0.07 -8.53
CA VAL A 76 4.88 -0.56 -9.00
C VAL A 76 3.91 0.57 -9.24
N THR A 77 2.93 0.31 -10.11
CA THR A 77 1.74 1.15 -10.23
C THR A 77 0.87 0.96 -9.00
N LEU A 78 0.52 2.05 -8.31
CA LEU A 78 -0.45 1.98 -7.22
C LEU A 78 -1.84 2.33 -7.73
N LEU A 79 -2.80 1.42 -7.55
CA LEU A 79 -4.21 1.68 -7.74
C LEU A 79 -4.82 2.08 -6.41
N VAL A 80 -5.35 3.29 -6.34
CA VAL A 80 -5.95 3.84 -5.13
C VAL A 80 -7.45 3.99 -5.37
N PRO A 81 -8.30 3.29 -4.60
CA PRO A 81 -9.75 3.46 -4.69
C PRO A 81 -10.16 4.92 -4.43
N HIS A 82 -11.30 5.33 -4.98
CA HIS A 82 -11.83 6.68 -4.76
C HIS A 82 -11.93 7.05 -3.26
N ASP A 83 -12.42 6.12 -2.43
CA ASP A 83 -12.36 6.22 -0.98
C ASP A 83 -11.57 5.04 -0.39
N PRO A 84 -10.25 5.20 -0.19
CA PRO A 84 -9.42 4.11 0.32
C PRO A 84 -9.72 3.81 1.80
N GLN A 85 -10.29 4.75 2.58
CA GLN A 85 -10.63 4.50 4.00
C GLN A 85 -11.88 3.64 4.16
N ALA A 86 -12.83 3.72 3.22
CA ALA A 86 -14.07 2.96 3.28
C ALA A 86 -13.92 1.47 2.92
N VAL A 87 -12.84 1.07 2.25
CA VAL A 87 -12.69 -0.28 1.66
C VAL A 87 -12.89 -1.41 2.68
N THR A 88 -12.39 -1.25 3.91
CA THR A 88 -12.59 -2.27 4.96
C THR A 88 -14.06 -2.43 5.32
N ALA A 89 -14.79 -1.32 5.48
CA ALA A 89 -16.21 -1.35 5.80
C ALA A 89 -17.04 -1.94 4.65
N LEU A 90 -16.69 -1.59 3.40
CA LEU A 90 -17.31 -2.16 2.20
C LEU A 90 -17.10 -3.68 2.13
N GLY A 91 -15.89 -4.18 2.39
CA GLY A 91 -15.62 -5.61 2.44
C GLY A 91 -16.44 -6.34 3.52
N CYS A 92 -16.57 -5.76 4.72
CA CYS A 92 -17.43 -6.31 5.77
C CYS A 92 -18.91 -6.34 5.36
N ALA A 93 -19.40 -5.27 4.74
CA ALA A 93 -20.78 -5.20 4.26
C ALA A 93 -21.04 -6.27 3.19
N GLN A 94 -20.12 -6.44 2.23
CA GLN A 94 -20.24 -7.44 1.18
C GLN A 94 -20.30 -8.86 1.76
N LEU A 95 -19.37 -9.22 2.65
CA LEU A 95 -19.37 -10.55 3.30
C LEU A 95 -20.66 -10.81 4.07
N THR A 96 -21.21 -9.79 4.74
CA THR A 96 -22.49 -9.89 5.45
C THR A 96 -23.65 -10.11 4.48
N TRP A 97 -23.66 -9.39 3.36
CA TRP A 97 -24.68 -9.49 2.34
C TRP A 97 -24.70 -10.87 1.68
N GLU A 98 -23.52 -11.41 1.39
CA GLU A 98 -23.32 -12.78 0.89
C GLU A 98 -23.83 -13.82 1.90
N ALA A 99 -23.49 -13.68 3.19
CA ALA A 99 -23.94 -14.59 4.24
C ALA A 99 -25.47 -14.59 4.44
N LEU A 100 -26.13 -13.46 4.18
CA LEU A 100 -27.59 -13.34 4.21
C LEU A 100 -28.29 -13.86 2.94
N GLY A 101 -27.53 -14.40 1.97
CA GLY A 101 -28.07 -14.91 0.70
C GLY A 101 -28.72 -13.85 -0.18
N SER A 102 -28.46 -12.57 0.10
CA SER A 102 -29.12 -11.42 -0.54
C SER A 102 -28.24 -10.75 -1.61
N PHE A 103 -27.10 -11.37 -1.95
CA PHE A 103 -26.08 -10.81 -2.84
C PHE A 103 -26.14 -11.45 -4.23
N SER A 104 -26.26 -10.63 -5.27
CA SER A 104 -25.92 -11.04 -6.63
C SER A 104 -24.52 -10.51 -6.94
N GLY A 105 -23.62 -11.32 -7.50
CA GLY A 105 -22.27 -10.86 -7.89
C GLY A 105 -22.23 -9.67 -8.89
N LYS A 106 -23.39 -9.16 -9.31
CA LYS A 106 -23.58 -7.95 -10.12
C LYS A 106 -23.67 -6.66 -9.28
N ASP A 107 -23.80 -6.76 -7.96
CA ASP A 107 -23.92 -5.62 -7.04
C ASP A 107 -22.56 -5.06 -6.62
N VAL A 108 -21.45 -5.67 -7.07
CA VAL A 108 -20.09 -5.14 -6.88
C VAL A 108 -19.89 -3.96 -7.82
N GLU A 109 -20.19 -2.76 -7.34
CA GLU A 109 -19.82 -1.54 -8.05
C GLU A 109 -18.29 -1.41 -8.04
N GLN A 110 -17.68 -1.48 -9.22
CA GLN A 110 -16.25 -1.16 -9.36
C GLN A 110 -16.09 0.35 -9.22
N HIS A 111 -15.71 0.79 -8.02
CA HIS A 111 -15.40 2.20 -7.81
C HIS A 111 -14.17 2.61 -8.63
N PRO A 112 -14.21 3.78 -9.28
CA PRO A 112 -13.10 4.25 -10.09
C PRO A 112 -11.83 4.36 -9.23
N GLU A 113 -10.75 3.79 -9.73
CA GLU A 113 -9.43 3.87 -9.12
C GLU A 113 -8.63 5.00 -9.75
N ARG A 114 -7.79 5.63 -8.93
CA ARG A 114 -6.79 6.58 -9.40
C ARG A 114 -5.46 5.85 -9.49
N VAL A 115 -4.70 6.18 -10.52
CA VAL A 115 -3.29 5.79 -10.68
C VAL A 115 -2.41 6.83 -10.00
#